data_AF-A0A973YNY6-F1
#
_entry.id   AF-A0A973YNY6-F1
#
_cell.length_a   1.000
_cell.length_b   1.000
_cell.length_c   1.000
_cell.angle_alpha   90.00
_cell.angle_beta   90.00
_cell.angle_gamma   90.00
#
_symmetry.space_group_name_H-M   'P 1'
#
loop_
_entity.id
_entity.type
_entity.pdbx_description
1 polymer ?
#
loop_
_entity_poly.entity_id
_entity_poly.type
_entity_poly.pdbx_seq_one_letter_code
_entity_poly.pdbx_strand_id
1 'polypeptide(L)'
;MFNSLSDRLTATFKNLRGKGRLTEADVDATVREIRRALLDADVAVPVVREFTGRVRERALGAEVSAALNPSQQIVKIVNDELVEILGGETRRIRLAKNGPTIIMLAGLQGAGKTTLAGKLSKWLKSQGHSPLLVACDLQRPNAVTQLQVVGQRASVPVFAPHPGATSQELDHPAGDP
;
A
#
# COMPACT_ATOMS: atom_id res chain seq x y z
N MET A 1 -7.11 -11.10 4.90
CA MET A 1 -7.64 -9.73 5.07
C MET A 1 -8.27 -9.20 3.79
N PHE A 2 -7.54 -9.03 2.67
CA PHE A 2 -8.14 -8.56 1.40
C PHE A 2 -9.08 -9.58 0.72
N ASN A 3 -8.88 -10.88 0.91
CA ASN A 3 -9.76 -11.90 0.31
C ASN A 3 -11.19 -11.81 0.88
N SER A 4 -11.36 -11.62 2.19
CA SER A 4 -12.69 -11.49 2.81
C SER A 4 -13.43 -10.22 2.37
N LEU A 5 -12.70 -9.12 2.13
CA LEU A 5 -13.29 -7.91 1.54
C LEU A 5 -13.71 -8.16 0.09
N SER A 6 -12.85 -8.80 -0.70
CA SER A 6 -13.11 -9.12 -2.11
C SER A 6 -14.32 -10.04 -2.27
N ASP A 7 -14.44 -11.06 -1.41
CA ASP A 7 -15.56 -12.01 -1.43
C ASP A 7 -16.88 -11.31 -1.07
N ARG A 8 -16.87 -10.43 -0.06
CA ARG A 8 -18.05 -9.67 0.36
C ARG A 8 -18.51 -8.67 -0.70
N LEU A 9 -17.58 -7.90 -1.28
CA LEU A 9 -17.91 -6.99 -2.38
C LEU A 9 -18.45 -7.75 -3.60
N THR A 10 -17.84 -8.89 -3.93
CA THR A 10 -18.31 -9.75 -5.03
C THR A 10 -19.72 -10.28 -4.79
N ALA A 11 -20.04 -10.68 -3.55
CA ALA A 11 -21.38 -11.11 -3.17
C ALA A 11 -22.41 -9.98 -3.31
N THR A 12 -22.09 -8.78 -2.81
CA THR A 12 -22.93 -7.58 -2.96
C THR A 12 -23.18 -7.25 -4.43
N PHE A 13 -22.16 -7.34 -5.29
CA PHE A 13 -22.31 -7.09 -6.73
C PHE A 13 -23.11 -8.17 -7.47
N LYS A 14 -23.05 -9.44 -7.03
CA LYS A 14 -23.90 -10.50 -7.61
C LYS A 14 -25.38 -10.21 -7.38
N ASN A 15 -25.74 -9.73 -6.19
CA ASN A 15 -27.12 -9.38 -5.85
C ASN A 15 -27.66 -8.21 -6.71
N LEU A 16 -26.79 -7.26 -7.07
CA LEU A 16 -27.15 -6.15 -7.96
C LEU A 16 -27.35 -6.57 -9.42
N ARG A 17 -26.55 -7.51 -9.94
CA ARG A 17 -26.60 -7.93 -11.35
C ARG A 17 -27.92 -8.61 -11.76
N GLY A 18 -28.68 -9.14 -10.81
CA GLY A 18 -29.97 -9.79 -11.07
C GLY A 18 -31.15 -8.84 -11.27
N LYS A 19 -30.98 -7.53 -11.06
CA LYS A 19 -32.07 -6.55 -11.08
C LYS A 19 -32.03 -5.72 -12.37
N GLY A 20 -33.14 -5.72 -13.12
CA GLY A 20 -33.25 -4.98 -14.39
C GLY A 20 -33.34 -3.46 -14.23
N ARG A 21 -33.93 -2.96 -13.13
CA ARG A 21 -33.94 -1.54 -12.76
C ARG A 21 -33.62 -1.42 -11.28
N LEU A 22 -32.72 -0.51 -10.94
CA LEU A 22 -32.33 -0.26 -9.56
C LEU A 22 -33.21 0.82 -8.95
N THR A 23 -33.65 0.59 -7.73
CA THR A 23 -34.33 1.59 -6.90
C THR A 23 -33.32 2.26 -5.97
N GLU A 24 -33.67 3.44 -5.42
CA GLU A 24 -32.86 4.09 -4.38
C GLU A 24 -32.65 3.16 -3.17
N ALA A 25 -33.66 2.38 -2.80
CA ALA A 25 -33.56 1.40 -1.72
C ALA A 25 -32.51 0.31 -2.01
N ASP A 26 -32.35 -0.11 -3.27
CA ASP A 26 -31.33 -1.09 -3.66
C ASP A 26 -29.92 -0.49 -3.53
N VAL A 27 -29.75 0.78 -3.92
CA VAL A 27 -28.49 1.52 -3.77
C VAL A 27 -28.13 1.64 -2.29
N ASP A 28 -29.08 2.06 -1.45
CA ASP A 28 -28.86 2.23 -0.02
C ASP A 28 -28.52 0.91 0.69
N ALA A 29 -29.17 -0.19 0.32
CA ALA A 29 -28.83 -1.52 0.81
C ALA A 29 -27.40 -1.91 0.44
N THR A 30 -27.01 -1.69 -0.82
CA THR A 30 -25.66 -1.97 -1.33
C THR A 30 -24.60 -1.15 -0.58
N VAL A 31 -24.80 0.16 -0.47
CA VAL A 31 -23.87 1.06 0.23
C VAL A 31 -23.71 0.64 1.69
N ARG A 32 -24.79 0.18 2.34
CA ARG A 32 -24.75 -0.32 3.72
C ARG A 32 -23.92 -1.61 3.84
N GLU A 33 -24.03 -2.53 2.88
CA GLU A 33 -23.20 -3.75 2.86
C GLU A 33 -21.72 -3.42 2.67
N ILE A 34 -21.41 -2.56 1.71
CA ILE A 34 -20.04 -2.08 1.44
C ILE A 34 -19.46 -1.41 2.69
N ARG A 35 -20.24 -0.56 3.36
CA ARG A 35 -19.86 0.07 4.62
C ARG A 35 -19.44 -0.94 5.68
N ARG A 36 -20.25 -1.99 5.89
CA ARG A 36 -19.94 -3.05 6.86
C ARG A 36 -18.68 -3.80 6.45
N ALA A 37 -18.53 -4.14 5.18
CA ALA A 37 -17.36 -4.86 4.68
C ALA A 37 -16.06 -4.07 4.88
N LEU A 38 -16.08 -2.74 4.72
CA LEU A 38 -14.92 -1.90 4.95
C LEU A 38 -14.58 -1.74 6.44
N LEU A 39 -15.60 -1.59 7.30
CA LEU A 39 -15.39 -1.51 8.75
C LEU A 39 -14.85 -2.84 9.32
N ASP A 40 -15.37 -3.97 8.87
CA ASP A 40 -14.88 -5.30 9.24
C ASP A 40 -13.45 -5.57 8.73
N ALA A 41 -12.99 -4.78 7.75
CA ALA A 41 -11.63 -4.82 7.21
C ALA A 41 -10.68 -3.79 7.85
N ASP A 42 -11.02 -3.29 9.04
CA ASP A 42 -10.24 -2.32 9.82
C ASP A 42 -9.99 -0.98 9.10
N VAL A 43 -10.87 -0.58 8.18
CA VAL A 43 -10.79 0.74 7.54
C VAL A 43 -11.32 1.80 8.49
N ALA A 44 -10.58 2.91 8.62
CA ALA A 44 -10.92 4.00 9.53
C ALA A 44 -12.32 4.57 9.25
N VAL A 45 -13.12 4.77 10.31
CA VAL A 45 -14.51 5.26 10.22
C VAL A 45 -14.67 6.53 9.37
N PRO A 46 -13.80 7.56 9.48
CA PRO A 46 -13.90 8.76 8.63
C PRO A 46 -13.78 8.43 7.14
N VAL A 47 -12.82 7.58 6.77
CA VAL A 47 -12.57 7.14 5.38
C VAL A 47 -13.78 6.38 4.84
N VAL A 48 -14.34 5.45 5.64
CA VAL A 48 -15.53 4.70 5.22
C VAL A 48 -16.73 5.63 5.02
N ARG A 49 -16.93 6.60 5.93
CA ARG A 49 -18.03 7.56 5.82
C ARG A 49 -17.91 8.41 4.56
N GLU A 50 -16.73 8.92 4.27
CA GLU A 50 -16.44 9.73 3.09
C GLU A 50 -16.65 8.92 1.80
N PHE A 51 -16.04 7.73 1.73
CA PHE A 51 -16.18 6.79 0.61
C PHE A 51 -17.64 6.45 0.30
N THR A 52 -18.38 6.00 1.31
CA THR A 52 -19.78 5.57 1.14
C THR A 52 -20.70 6.74 0.77
N GLY A 53 -20.38 7.95 1.24
CA GLY A 53 -21.06 9.18 0.83
C GLY A 53 -20.90 9.46 -0.67
N ARG A 54 -19.65 9.46 -1.17
CA ARG A 54 -19.35 9.64 -2.61
C ARG A 54 -20.01 8.59 -3.49
N VAL A 55 -19.91 7.32 -3.09
CA VAL A 55 -20.57 6.21 -3.81
C VAL A 55 -22.07 6.42 -3.88
N ARG A 56 -22.73 6.80 -2.77
CA ARG A 56 -24.19 7.05 -2.75
C ARG A 56 -24.59 8.20 -3.67
N GLU A 57 -23.88 9.32 -3.58
CA GLU A 57 -24.14 10.52 -4.40
C GLU A 57 -24.03 10.19 -5.90
N ARG A 58 -22.95 9.54 -6.31
CA ARG A 58 -22.73 9.14 -7.70
C ARG A 58 -23.73 8.08 -8.17
N ALA A 59 -24.09 7.13 -7.30
CA ALA A 59 -25.02 6.06 -7.63
C ALA A 59 -26.46 6.55 -7.82
N LEU A 60 -26.86 7.64 -7.16
CA LEU A 60 -28.16 8.30 -7.34
C LEU A 60 -28.14 9.40 -8.40
N GLY A 61 -26.96 9.73 -8.92
CA GLY A 61 -26.78 10.76 -9.94
C GLY A 61 -27.31 10.37 -11.33
N ALA A 62 -27.31 11.35 -12.23
CA ALA A 62 -27.69 11.15 -13.62
C ALA A 62 -26.81 10.12 -14.36
N GLU A 63 -25.58 9.91 -13.89
CA GLU A 63 -24.61 8.96 -14.44
C GLU A 63 -25.15 7.51 -14.44
N VAL A 64 -25.89 7.11 -13.40
CA VAL A 64 -26.50 5.77 -13.33
C VAL A 64 -27.86 5.73 -14.03
N SER A 65 -28.65 6.79 -13.90
CA SER A 65 -30.00 6.87 -14.48
C SER A 65 -30.01 6.78 -16.01
N ALA A 66 -28.95 7.24 -16.67
CA ALA A 66 -28.79 7.17 -18.13
C ALA A 66 -28.10 5.88 -18.62
N ALA A 67 -27.63 5.02 -17.72
CA ALA A 67 -26.83 3.85 -18.08
C ALA A 67 -27.71 2.69 -18.58
N LEU A 68 -27.29 2.06 -19.68
CA LEU A 68 -27.92 0.84 -20.22
C LEU A 68 -27.83 -0.35 -19.26
N ASN A 69 -26.82 -0.36 -18.38
CA ASN A 69 -26.62 -1.38 -17.36
C ASN A 69 -26.31 -0.73 -15.99
N PRO A 70 -27.36 -0.36 -15.22
CA PRO A 70 -27.19 0.32 -13.93
C PRO A 70 -26.33 -0.45 -12.93
N SER A 71 -26.44 -1.78 -12.89
CA SER A 71 -25.71 -2.64 -11.96
C SER A 71 -24.20 -2.65 -12.24
N GLN A 72 -23.79 -2.66 -13.51
CA GLN A 72 -22.38 -2.52 -13.87
C GLN A 72 -21.86 -1.10 -13.59
N GLN A 73 -22.70 -0.09 -13.78
CA GLN A 73 -22.31 1.30 -13.52
C GLN A 73 -22.02 1.52 -12.02
N ILE A 74 -22.81 0.93 -11.12
CA ILE A 74 -22.50 0.98 -9.67
C ILE A 74 -21.18 0.30 -9.35
N VAL A 75 -20.91 -0.88 -9.93
CA VAL A 75 -19.63 -1.59 -9.72
C VAL A 75 -18.46 -0.70 -10.16
N LYS A 76 -18.61 -0.01 -11.30
CA LYS A 76 -17.62 0.94 -11.80
C LYS A 76 -17.41 2.11 -10.83
N ILE A 77 -18.49 2.75 -10.37
CA ILE A 77 -18.43 3.84 -9.39
C ILE A 77 -17.65 3.39 -8.14
N VAL A 78 -17.99 2.23 -7.57
CA VAL A 78 -17.31 1.70 -6.39
C VAL A 78 -15.83 1.44 -6.66
N ASN A 79 -15.48 0.87 -7.82
CA ASN A 79 -14.10 0.62 -8.19
C ASN A 79 -13.31 1.93 -8.36
N ASP A 80 -13.87 2.92 -9.05
CA ASP A 80 -13.22 4.21 -9.28
C ASP A 80 -12.94 4.93 -7.94
N GLU A 81 -13.91 4.91 -7.01
CA GLU A 81 -13.72 5.47 -5.67
C GLU A 81 -12.66 4.70 -4.85
N LEU A 82 -12.57 3.37 -5.01
CA LEU A 82 -11.53 2.57 -4.35
C LEU A 82 -10.15 2.93 -4.89
N VAL A 83 -10.03 3.12 -6.20
CA VAL A 83 -8.78 3.54 -6.86
C VAL A 83 -8.36 4.91 -6.34
N GLU A 84 -9.29 5.86 -6.26
CA GLU A 84 -9.02 7.22 -5.78
C GLU A 84 -8.53 7.22 -4.32
N ILE A 85 -9.21 6.49 -3.43
CA ILE A 85 -8.81 6.38 -2.01
C ILE A 85 -7.45 5.72 -1.84
N LEU A 86 -7.09 4.75 -2.68
CA LEU A 86 -5.80 4.07 -2.61
C LEU A 86 -4.64 4.86 -3.22
N GLY A 87 -4.87 6.11 -3.62
CA GLY A 87 -3.83 7.03 -4.10
C GLY A 87 -3.84 7.26 -5.60
N GLY A 88 -4.87 6.76 -6.31
CA GLY A 88 -5.08 6.99 -7.74
C GLY A 88 -3.99 6.35 -8.59
N GLU A 89 -3.11 7.20 -9.14
CA GLU A 89 -2.11 6.78 -10.09
C GLU A 89 -0.92 6.06 -9.45
N THR A 90 -0.39 5.07 -10.17
CA THR A 90 0.81 4.33 -9.75
C THR A 90 2.03 5.25 -9.81
N ARG A 91 2.64 5.53 -8.66
CA ARG A 91 3.88 6.30 -8.57
C ARG A 91 5.09 5.39 -8.69
N ARG A 92 5.98 5.70 -9.63
CA ARG A 92 7.30 5.04 -9.75
C ARG A 92 8.30 5.67 -8.78
N ILE A 93 9.33 4.91 -8.42
CA ILE A 93 10.46 5.45 -7.66
C ILE A 93 11.17 6.50 -8.52
N ARG A 94 11.29 7.71 -7.99
CA ARG A 94 12.03 8.80 -8.64
C ARG A 94 13.51 8.68 -8.29
N LEU A 95 14.32 8.30 -9.27
CA LEU A 95 15.76 8.24 -9.11
C LEU A 95 16.39 9.63 -9.28
N ALA A 96 17.51 9.86 -8.59
CA ALA A 96 18.31 11.07 -8.75
C ALA A 96 18.90 11.15 -10.15
N LYS A 97 19.01 12.36 -10.71
CA LYS A 97 19.61 12.58 -12.04
C LYS A 97 21.09 12.21 -12.08
N ASN A 98 21.82 12.60 -11.03
CA ASN A 98 23.21 12.24 -10.77
C ASN A 98 23.24 11.47 -9.45
N GLY A 99 23.80 10.26 -9.46
CA GLY A 99 23.76 9.35 -8.32
C GLY A 99 24.69 9.73 -7.15
N PRO A 100 24.55 9.05 -6.00
CA PRO A 100 23.62 7.95 -5.73
C PRO A 100 22.19 8.40 -5.38
N THR A 101 21.19 7.51 -5.56
CA THR A 101 19.83 7.72 -5.03
C THR A 101 19.73 7.11 -3.62
N ILE A 102 19.39 7.91 -2.62
CA ILE A 102 19.25 7.45 -1.24
C ILE A 102 17.77 7.18 -0.94
N ILE A 103 17.45 5.97 -0.48
CA ILE A 103 16.09 5.56 -0.10
C ILE A 103 16.11 5.15 1.37
N MET A 104 15.46 5.92 2.23
CA MET A 104 15.30 5.62 3.65
C MET A 104 14.00 4.87 3.90
N LEU A 105 14.08 3.72 4.57
CA LEU A 105 12.90 2.96 4.99
C LEU A 105 12.58 3.27 6.46
N ALA A 106 11.56 4.10 6.67
CA ALA A 106 11.05 4.45 7.99
C ALA A 106 9.68 3.81 8.24
N GLY A 107 9.31 3.64 9.52
CA GLY A 107 8.04 3.04 9.91
C GLY A 107 8.10 2.32 11.26
N LEU A 108 6.95 1.84 11.73
CA LEU A 108 6.81 1.21 13.05
C LEU A 108 7.60 -0.09 13.19
N GLN A 109 7.85 -0.51 14.42
CA GLN A 109 8.45 -1.80 14.71
C GLN A 109 7.54 -2.93 14.21
N GLY A 110 8.13 -3.97 13.61
CA GLY A 110 7.35 -5.06 13.02
C GLY A 110 6.69 -4.76 11.65
N ALA A 111 6.75 -3.52 11.14
CA ALA A 111 6.16 -3.15 9.84
C ALA A 111 6.86 -3.77 8.60
N GLY A 112 7.85 -4.64 8.79
CA GLY A 112 8.52 -5.35 7.69
C GLY A 112 9.59 -4.56 6.94
N LYS A 113 10.11 -3.46 7.51
CA LYS A 113 11.13 -2.59 6.88
C LYS A 113 12.36 -3.35 6.37
N THR A 114 12.97 -4.19 7.20
CA THR A 114 14.16 -4.99 6.84
C THR A 114 13.87 -5.95 5.69
N THR A 115 12.70 -6.62 5.74
CA THR A 115 12.24 -7.49 4.66
C THR A 115 12.00 -6.72 3.36
N LEU A 116 11.38 -5.54 3.45
CA LEU A 116 11.17 -4.67 2.31
C LEU A 116 12.49 -4.18 1.71
N ALA A 117 13.50 -3.87 2.53
CA ALA A 117 14.83 -3.48 2.07
C ALA A 117 15.45 -4.55 1.15
N GLY A 118 15.37 -5.82 1.55
CA GLY A 118 15.82 -6.95 0.73
C GLY A 118 15.04 -7.12 -0.56
N LYS A 119 13.71 -7.03 -0.49
CA LYS A 119 12.84 -7.15 -1.69
C LYS A 119 13.09 -6.01 -2.67
N LEU A 120 13.15 -4.78 -2.17
CA LEU A 120 13.36 -3.57 -2.96
C LEU A 120 14.75 -3.58 -3.62
N SER A 121 15.79 -3.91 -2.87
CA SER A 121 17.15 -3.99 -3.42
C SER A 121 17.28 -5.10 -4.46
N LYS A 122 16.70 -6.29 -4.23
CA LYS A 122 16.66 -7.35 -5.25
C LYS A 122 15.91 -6.91 -6.52
N TRP A 123 14.79 -6.21 -6.36
CA TRP A 123 14.03 -5.68 -7.48
C TRP A 123 14.83 -4.62 -8.25
N LEU A 124 15.43 -3.63 -7.57
CA LEU A 124 16.28 -2.62 -8.21
C LEU A 124 17.50 -3.26 -8.93
N LYS A 125 18.11 -4.28 -8.34
CA LYS A 125 19.19 -5.05 -8.98
C LYS A 125 18.72 -5.73 -10.28
N SER A 126 17.52 -6.32 -10.29
CA SER A 126 16.94 -6.91 -11.51
C SER A 126 16.62 -5.89 -12.61
N GLN A 127 16.50 -4.60 -12.26
CA GLN A 127 16.34 -3.50 -13.21
C GLN A 127 17.70 -2.92 -13.68
N GLY A 128 18.82 -3.54 -13.29
CA GLY A 128 20.18 -3.12 -13.71
C GLY A 128 20.84 -2.09 -12.80
N HIS A 129 20.26 -1.76 -11.64
CA HIS A 129 20.91 -0.90 -10.65
C HIS A 129 21.89 -1.67 -9.76
N SER A 130 22.79 -0.92 -9.11
CA SER A 130 23.77 -1.44 -8.13
C SER A 130 23.41 -0.98 -6.71
N PRO A 131 22.40 -1.58 -6.06
CA PRO A 131 21.97 -1.17 -4.73
C PRO A 131 23.01 -1.56 -3.66
N LEU A 132 23.06 -0.76 -2.60
CA LEU A 132 23.78 -1.03 -1.35
C LEU A 132 22.78 -0.90 -0.20
N LEU A 133 22.73 -1.91 0.68
CA LEU A 133 21.96 -1.83 1.91
C LEU A 133 22.82 -1.23 3.01
N VAL A 134 22.25 -0.32 3.81
CA VAL A 134 22.94 0.35 4.92
C VAL A 134 22.19 0.03 6.22
N ALA A 135 22.90 -0.49 7.22
CA ALA A 135 22.33 -0.78 8.53
C ALA A 135 22.19 0.51 9.35
N CYS A 136 20.96 1.02 9.47
CA CYS A 136 20.65 2.22 10.26
C CYS A 136 19.97 1.91 11.61
N ASP A 137 19.59 0.65 11.87
CA ASP A 137 18.97 0.20 13.14
C ASP A 137 20.04 -0.48 14.00
N LEU A 138 20.88 0.32 14.67
CA LEU A 138 22.01 -0.15 15.49
C LEU A 138 21.62 -0.48 16.93
N GLN A 139 20.45 -0.01 17.36
CA GLN A 139 20.00 -0.10 18.75
C GLN A 139 19.22 -1.39 19.02
N ARG A 140 18.57 -1.97 18.00
CA ARG A 140 17.80 -3.20 18.17
C ARG A 140 18.70 -4.43 18.09
N PRO A 141 18.61 -5.35 19.07
CA PRO A 141 19.37 -6.59 19.04
C PRO A 141 19.18 -7.34 17.73
N ASN A 142 20.28 -7.81 17.14
CA ASN A 142 20.32 -8.60 15.90
C ASN A 142 19.77 -7.91 14.64
N ALA A 143 19.44 -6.61 14.65
CA ALA A 143 18.91 -5.92 13.48
C ALA A 143 19.93 -5.85 12.33
N VAL A 144 21.20 -5.60 12.66
CA VAL A 144 22.32 -5.64 11.71
C VAL A 144 22.48 -7.04 11.10
N THR A 145 22.54 -8.07 11.95
CA THR A 145 22.65 -9.48 11.50
C THR A 145 21.46 -9.88 10.62
N GLN A 146 20.25 -9.46 10.98
CA GLN A 146 19.05 -9.69 10.17
C GLN A 146 19.20 -9.06 8.78
N LEU A 147 19.67 -7.80 8.70
CA LEU A 147 19.88 -7.13 7.44
C LEU A 147 20.97 -7.80 6.60
N GLN A 148 22.06 -8.27 7.23
CA GLN A 148 23.12 -9.03 6.55
C GLN A 148 22.59 -10.32 5.92
N VAL A 149 21.79 -11.12 6.66
CA VAL A 149 21.15 -12.33 6.13
C VAL A 149 20.22 -12.00 4.96
N VAL A 150 19.45 -10.92 5.08
CA VAL A 150 18.56 -10.45 4.01
C VAL A 150 19.36 -10.01 2.78
N GLY A 151 20.44 -9.26 2.95
CA GLY A 151 21.32 -8.82 1.87
C GLY A 151 22.00 -9.99 1.16
N GLN A 152 22.48 -10.99 1.92
CA GLN A 152 23.05 -12.21 1.36
C GLN A 152 22.02 -12.95 0.48
N ARG A 153 20.78 -13.12 0.96
CA ARG A 153 19.69 -13.75 0.19
C ARG A 153 19.27 -12.95 -1.05
N ALA A 154 19.39 -11.62 -1.00
CA ALA A 154 19.17 -10.74 -2.13
C ALA A 154 20.38 -10.66 -3.08
N SER A 155 21.53 -11.19 -2.67
CA SER A 155 22.84 -11.01 -3.32
C SER A 155 23.18 -9.52 -3.49
N VAL A 156 22.96 -8.73 -2.45
CA VAL A 156 23.19 -7.27 -2.39
C VAL A 156 24.16 -6.98 -1.24
N PRO A 157 25.20 -6.16 -1.45
CA PRO A 157 26.14 -5.80 -0.38
C PRO A 157 25.43 -5.07 0.76
N VAL A 158 25.91 -5.28 1.98
CA VAL A 158 25.42 -4.62 3.18
C VAL A 158 26.58 -3.90 3.86
N PHE A 159 26.41 -2.60 4.05
CA PHE A 159 27.27 -1.80 4.92
C PHE A 159 26.67 -1.78 6.32
N ALA A 160 27.49 -2.06 7.33
CA ALA A 160 27.13 -1.93 8.74
C ALA A 160 28.32 -1.33 9.50
N PRO A 161 28.10 -0.31 10.34
CA PRO A 161 29.15 0.18 11.23
C PRO A 161 29.48 -0.86 12.32
N HIS A 162 30.64 -0.73 12.96
CA HIS A 162 31.13 -1.68 13.96
C HIS A 162 30.12 -1.90 15.11
N PRO A 163 30.00 -3.12 15.66
CA PRO A 163 29.15 -3.37 16.82
C PRO A 163 29.50 -2.42 17.98
N GLY A 164 28.52 -1.63 18.45
CA GLY A 164 28.72 -0.62 19.50
C GLY A 164 28.86 0.82 19.00
N ALA A 165 28.91 1.05 17.67
CA ALA A 165 28.98 2.39 17.10
C ALA A 165 27.75 3.22 17.47
N THR A 166 27.95 4.29 18.24
CA THR A 166 26.89 5.27 18.55
C THR A 166 26.83 6.33 17.45
N SER A 167 25.68 7.00 17.26
CA SER A 167 25.52 8.05 16.23
C SER A 167 26.63 9.12 16.28
N GLN A 168 27.18 9.38 17.48
CA GLN A 168 28.25 10.34 17.74
C GLN A 168 29.64 9.89 17.23
N GLU A 169 29.89 8.58 17.08
CA GLU A 169 31.17 8.06 16.58
C GLU A 169 31.26 8.09 15.05
N LEU A 170 30.14 8.25 14.35
CA LEU A 170 30.08 8.41 12.89
C LEU A 170 30.38 9.86 12.44
N ASP A 171 30.28 10.83 13.36
CA ASP A 171 30.58 12.26 13.09
C ASP A 171 32.08 12.58 13.21
N HIS A 172 32.88 11.65 13.74
CA HIS A 172 34.33 11.70 13.59
C HIS A 172 34.71 10.92 12.33
N PRO A 173 35.33 11.55 11.31
CA PRO A 173 36.08 10.78 10.35
C PRO A 173 37.21 10.14 11.16
N ALA A 174 37.06 8.86 11.47
CA ALA A 174 38.20 8.04 11.83
C ALA A 174 39.08 7.96 10.58
N GLY A 175 39.86 9.03 10.34
CA GLY A 175 41.16 8.88 9.71
C GLY A 175 41.97 7.97 10.63
N ASP A 176 42.82 7.09 10.15
CA ASP A 176 43.36 6.83 8.81
C ASP A 176 44.10 5.46 8.98
N PRO A 177 44.64 4.79 7.94
CA PRO A 177 44.96 5.25 6.58
C PRO A 177 44.33 4.44 5.43
#